data_AF-A0A9E4KRC0-F1
#
_entry.id   AF-A0A9E4KRC0-F1
#
_cell.length_a   1.000
_cell.length_b   1.000
_cell.length_c   1.000
_cell.angle_alpha   90.00
_cell.angle_beta   90.00
_cell.angle_gamma   90.00
#
_symmetry.space_group_name_H-M   'P 1'
#
loop_
_entity.id
_entity.type
_entity.pdbx_description
1 polymer ?
#
loop_
_entity_poly.entity_id
_entity_poly.type
_entity_poly.pdbx_seq_one_letter_code
_entity_poly.pdbx_strand_id
1 'polypeptide(L)'
;MDMEAAENRSLPSVLAPRLHVALLQLSRRDATKQFAQQALKGLAGFVKALKVTYQDIEVGLDLEPERGLADSGNLEGDLQALFEVAGEAAKKGSTSLVLLIDELQYVPKDQLAALIAALHRTAQRRLPVIMVGAGLPQLRGQMGNAKSYAERLFDFPLIGSLSTEDARIAIAKPAAAEGVSIDPDALDEIMVRTQDYPYFLQEWGKHVWDVAETSPITTSDVVAAIHQAKAALDANFFLVRLDRLTPSERRYLRAMAHLGAGPHRSGAIAQVLNRQVQSLAPVRSQLIGKGMLWSPGHGDTDFTVPMFDEFMQRIMPGDQWRSTA
;
A
#
# COMPACT_ATOMS: atom_id res chain seq x y z
N MET A 1 -13.33 3.15 10.51
CA MET A 1 -13.74 2.26 9.42
C MET A 1 -12.50 1.83 8.69
N ASP A 2 -12.22 0.54 8.69
CA ASP A 2 -11.06 -0.11 8.08
C ASP A 2 -11.47 -0.78 6.76
N MET A 3 -10.66 -0.61 5.73
CA MET A 3 -10.86 -1.27 4.43
C MET A 3 -9.57 -1.36 3.62
N GLU A 4 -9.56 -2.29 2.67
CA GLU A 4 -8.48 -2.51 1.72
C GLU A 4 -9.03 -2.24 0.32
N ALA A 5 -8.34 -1.40 -0.45
CA ALA A 5 -8.63 -1.22 -1.86
C ALA A 5 -8.04 -2.38 -2.67
N ALA A 6 -8.80 -2.90 -3.63
CA ALA A 6 -8.38 -4.03 -4.45
C ALA A 6 -8.56 -3.71 -5.94
N GLU A 7 -7.67 -4.21 -6.79
CA GLU A 7 -7.67 -3.94 -8.25
C GLU A 7 -9.01 -4.21 -8.93
N ASN A 8 -9.75 -5.22 -8.45
CA ASN A 8 -11.01 -5.67 -9.07
C ASN A 8 -12.26 -5.18 -8.35
N ARG A 9 -12.13 -4.21 -7.43
CA ARG A 9 -13.26 -3.67 -6.67
C ARG A 9 -13.35 -2.16 -6.83
N SER A 10 -14.56 -1.67 -7.05
CA SER A 10 -14.85 -0.26 -7.05
C SER A 10 -14.82 0.31 -5.62
N LEU A 11 -14.35 1.55 -5.49
CA LEU A 11 -14.36 2.28 -4.23
C LEU A 11 -15.77 2.33 -3.59
N PRO A 12 -16.87 2.56 -4.32
CA PRO A 12 -18.22 2.47 -3.76
C PRO A 12 -18.54 1.11 -3.13
N SER A 13 -18.10 0.00 -3.75
CA SER A 13 -18.41 -1.34 -3.24
C SER A 13 -17.65 -1.66 -1.94
N VAL A 14 -16.50 -1.04 -1.73
CA VAL A 14 -15.71 -1.16 -0.50
C VAL A 14 -16.19 -0.17 0.58
N LEU A 15 -16.52 1.07 0.21
CA LEU A 15 -16.96 2.12 1.14
C LEU A 15 -18.36 1.86 1.73
N ALA A 16 -19.33 1.48 0.90
CA ALA A 16 -20.73 1.40 1.31
C ALA A 16 -20.98 0.47 2.51
N PRO A 17 -20.47 -0.78 2.56
CA PRO A 17 -20.68 -1.63 3.73
C PRO A 17 -20.06 -1.06 5.01
N ARG A 18 -18.89 -0.42 4.92
CA ARG A 18 -18.20 0.14 6.10
C ARG A 18 -18.91 1.40 6.62
N LEU A 19 -19.37 2.26 5.71
CA LEU A 19 -20.20 3.41 6.05
C LEU A 19 -21.52 2.98 6.69
N HIS A 20 -22.16 1.93 6.16
CA HIS A 20 -23.39 1.40 6.75
C HIS A 20 -23.20 1.03 8.23
N VAL A 21 -22.15 0.26 8.55
CA VAL A 21 -21.83 -0.13 9.94
C VAL A 21 -21.57 1.09 10.81
N ALA A 22 -20.77 2.06 10.35
CA ALA A 22 -20.46 3.26 11.12
C ALA A 22 -21.71 4.11 11.40
N LEU A 23 -22.57 4.30 10.40
CA LEU A 23 -23.81 5.07 10.56
C LEU A 23 -24.82 4.35 11.45
N LEU A 24 -24.89 3.01 11.41
CA LEU A 24 -25.69 2.23 12.36
C LEU A 24 -25.19 2.36 13.81
N GLN A 25 -23.87 2.46 14.02
CA GLN A 25 -23.33 2.72 15.35
C GLN A 25 -23.70 4.12 15.84
N LEU A 26 -23.65 5.13 14.95
CA LEU A 26 -24.10 6.49 15.25
C LEU A 26 -25.61 6.56 15.53
N SER A 27 -26.44 5.76 14.85
CA SER A 27 -27.90 5.82 15.02
C SER A 27 -28.38 5.24 16.36
N ARG A 28 -27.53 4.48 17.07
CA ARG A 28 -27.82 3.94 18.42
C ARG A 28 -27.80 4.98 19.52
N ARG A 29 -27.22 6.16 19.28
CA ARG A 29 -27.19 7.26 20.26
C ARG A 29 -28.32 8.23 19.97
N ASP A 30 -29.13 8.56 20.99
CA ASP A 30 -30.30 9.43 20.81
C ASP A 30 -29.94 10.80 20.23
N ALA A 31 -28.80 11.38 20.66
CA ALA A 31 -28.32 12.69 20.19
C ALA A 31 -28.01 12.74 18.68
N THR A 32 -27.72 11.59 18.05
CA THR A 32 -27.35 11.49 16.63
C THR A 32 -28.36 10.74 15.79
N LYS A 33 -29.37 10.14 16.40
CA LYS A 33 -30.31 9.22 15.75
C LYS A 33 -30.91 9.80 14.47
N GLN A 34 -31.42 11.03 14.50
CA GLN A 34 -32.04 11.67 13.34
C GLN A 34 -31.03 11.88 12.20
N PHE A 35 -29.86 12.45 12.48
CA PHE A 35 -28.82 12.71 11.46
C PHE A 35 -28.22 11.42 10.91
N ALA A 36 -28.01 10.42 11.77
CA ALA A 36 -27.52 9.11 11.35
C ALA A 36 -28.54 8.36 10.50
N GLN A 37 -29.84 8.44 10.83
CA GLN A 37 -30.91 7.90 9.99
C GLN A 37 -30.98 8.60 8.63
N GLN A 38 -30.83 9.93 8.60
CA GLN A 38 -30.75 10.68 7.34
C GLN A 38 -29.55 10.23 6.49
N ALA A 39 -28.36 10.10 7.10
CA ALA A 39 -27.17 9.60 6.43
C ALA A 39 -27.37 8.17 5.89
N LEU A 40 -28.06 7.29 6.64
CA LEU A 40 -28.39 5.94 6.20
C LEU A 40 -29.34 5.93 4.99
N LYS A 41 -30.32 6.84 4.93
CA LYS A 41 -31.18 7.01 3.76
C LYS A 41 -30.40 7.55 2.56
N GLY A 42 -29.48 8.49 2.78
CA GLY A 42 -28.54 8.95 1.75
C GLY A 42 -27.66 7.83 1.24
N LEU A 43 -27.16 6.95 2.13
CA LEU A 43 -26.39 5.78 1.74
C LEU A 43 -27.23 4.79 0.91
N ALA A 44 -28.52 4.61 1.24
CA ALA A 44 -29.43 3.81 0.43
C ALA A 44 -29.62 4.39 -0.99
N GLY A 45 -29.73 5.71 -1.11
CA GLY A 45 -29.73 6.42 -2.39
C GLY A 45 -28.44 6.20 -3.18
N PHE A 46 -27.30 6.39 -2.51
CA PHE A 46 -25.96 6.20 -3.09
C PHE A 46 -25.77 4.79 -3.64
N VAL A 47 -26.08 3.77 -2.85
CA VAL A 47 -25.97 2.37 -3.26
C VAL A 47 -26.90 2.07 -4.43
N LYS A 48 -28.16 2.54 -4.38
CA LYS A 48 -29.14 2.28 -5.44
C LYS A 48 -28.75 2.94 -6.77
N ALA A 49 -28.32 4.20 -6.73
CA ALA A 49 -27.95 4.95 -7.93
C ALA A 49 -26.65 4.41 -8.54
N LEU A 50 -25.62 4.16 -7.71
CA LEU A 50 -24.32 3.71 -8.20
C LEU A 50 -24.28 2.24 -8.59
N LYS A 51 -25.19 1.39 -8.11
CA LYS A 51 -25.33 -0.01 -8.58
C LYS A 51 -25.56 -0.12 -10.08
N VAL A 52 -26.12 0.92 -10.71
CA VAL A 52 -26.33 0.96 -12.17
C VAL A 52 -24.97 1.05 -12.90
N THR A 53 -24.01 1.77 -12.34
CA THR A 53 -22.69 2.00 -12.92
C THR A 53 -21.66 0.97 -12.45
N TYR A 54 -21.71 0.61 -11.16
CA TYR A 54 -20.77 -0.27 -10.47
C TYR A 54 -21.49 -1.56 -10.07
N GLN A 55 -21.36 -2.58 -10.92
CA GLN A 55 -22.06 -3.86 -10.78
C GLN A 55 -21.52 -4.74 -9.64
N ASP A 56 -20.42 -4.35 -9.01
CA ASP A 56 -19.76 -5.06 -7.91
C ASP A 56 -20.23 -4.59 -6.52
N ILE A 57 -21.19 -3.66 -6.45
CA ILE A 57 -21.81 -3.26 -5.18
C ILE A 57 -22.83 -4.32 -4.75
N GLU A 58 -22.47 -5.17 -3.79
CA GLU A 58 -23.34 -6.26 -3.33
C GLU A 58 -24.30 -5.86 -2.20
N VAL A 59 -24.01 -4.78 -1.47
CA VAL A 59 -24.78 -4.38 -0.29
C VAL A 59 -26.22 -4.01 -0.67
N GLY A 60 -27.20 -4.71 -0.09
CA GLY A 60 -28.61 -4.29 -0.04
C GLY A 60 -28.87 -3.50 1.23
N LEU A 61 -29.59 -2.38 1.13
CA LEU A 61 -30.03 -1.59 2.28
C LEU A 61 -31.56 -1.57 2.29
N ASP A 62 -32.16 -2.16 3.33
CA ASP A 62 -33.61 -2.15 3.56
C ASP A 62 -34.07 -0.81 4.15
N LEU A 63 -33.79 0.27 3.43
CA LEU A 63 -34.13 1.64 3.81
C LEU A 63 -34.60 2.41 2.58
N GLU A 64 -35.70 3.15 2.72
CA GLU A 64 -36.19 4.04 1.66
C GLU A 64 -35.23 5.23 1.49
N PRO A 65 -34.65 5.44 0.29
CA PRO A 65 -33.77 6.56 0.01
C PRO A 65 -34.44 7.92 0.20
N GLU A 66 -33.65 8.91 0.61
CA GLU A 66 -34.10 10.30 0.68
C GLU A 66 -33.88 10.98 -0.69
N ARG A 67 -34.95 11.49 -1.28
CA ARG A 67 -34.89 12.11 -2.62
C ARG A 67 -33.98 13.33 -2.62
N GLY A 68 -33.05 13.38 -3.58
CA GLY A 68 -32.08 14.47 -3.74
C GLY A 68 -30.87 14.35 -2.82
N LEU A 69 -30.75 13.29 -2.02
CA LEU A 69 -29.60 13.04 -1.17
C LEU A 69 -28.78 11.87 -1.70
N ALA A 70 -27.66 12.19 -2.35
CA ALA A 70 -26.71 11.22 -2.89
C ALA A 70 -27.34 10.17 -3.82
N ASP A 71 -28.32 10.57 -4.65
CA ASP A 71 -29.11 9.68 -5.50
C ASP A 71 -28.96 9.99 -7.01
N SER A 72 -27.94 10.76 -7.41
CA SER A 72 -27.79 11.23 -8.79
C SER A 72 -27.14 10.20 -9.74
N GLY A 73 -26.40 9.22 -9.20
CA GLY A 73 -25.57 8.29 -9.95
C GLY A 73 -24.20 8.87 -10.32
N ASN A 74 -23.92 10.12 -9.96
CA ASN A 74 -22.61 10.74 -10.12
C ASN A 74 -21.78 10.51 -8.85
N LEU A 75 -20.73 9.70 -8.94
CA LEU A 75 -19.91 9.33 -7.79
C LEU A 75 -19.34 10.54 -7.04
N GLU A 76 -18.81 11.55 -7.74
CA GLU A 76 -18.20 12.73 -7.09
C GLU A 76 -19.23 13.56 -6.31
N GLY A 77 -20.41 13.79 -6.89
CA GLY A 77 -21.50 14.52 -6.23
C GLY A 77 -22.14 13.73 -5.09
N ASP A 78 -22.46 12.46 -5.34
CA ASP A 78 -23.13 11.61 -4.36
C ASP A 78 -22.23 11.34 -3.15
N LEU A 79 -20.93 11.11 -3.36
CA LEU A 79 -19.98 10.89 -2.26
C LEU A 79 -19.78 12.16 -1.41
N GLN A 80 -19.74 13.34 -2.04
CA GLN A 80 -19.71 14.62 -1.33
C GLN A 80 -20.93 14.80 -0.43
N ALA A 81 -22.13 14.60 -0.98
CA ALA A 81 -23.38 14.73 -0.22
C ALA A 81 -23.46 13.73 0.93
N LEU A 82 -23.08 12.48 0.67
CA LEU A 82 -23.05 11.42 1.67
C LEU A 82 -22.08 11.72 2.82
N PHE A 83 -20.85 12.17 2.50
CA PHE A 83 -19.84 12.50 3.51
C PHE A 83 -20.23 13.76 4.31
N GLU A 84 -20.92 14.72 3.68
CA GLU A 84 -21.43 15.91 4.37
C GLU A 84 -22.43 15.50 5.46
N VAL A 85 -23.46 14.72 5.13
CA VAL A 85 -24.48 14.27 6.10
C VAL A 85 -23.89 13.32 7.15
N ALA A 86 -23.00 12.39 6.75
CA ALA A 86 -22.31 11.51 7.69
C ALA A 86 -21.41 12.29 8.68
N GLY A 87 -20.70 13.30 8.18
CA GLY A 87 -19.88 14.19 8.99
C GLY A 87 -20.71 15.05 9.94
N GLU A 88 -21.89 15.52 9.52
CA GLU A 88 -22.83 16.23 10.39
C GLU A 88 -23.35 15.33 11.52
N ALA A 89 -23.70 14.07 11.20
CA ALA A 89 -24.08 13.08 12.20
C ALA A 89 -22.97 12.85 13.23
N ALA A 90 -21.72 12.68 12.78
CA ALA A 90 -20.56 12.52 13.67
C ALA A 90 -20.36 13.76 14.56
N LYS A 91 -20.43 14.97 13.98
CA LYS A 91 -20.29 16.24 14.70
C LYS A 91 -21.33 16.41 15.81
N LYS A 92 -22.59 16.08 15.52
CA LYS A 92 -23.69 16.11 16.51
C LYS A 92 -23.49 15.11 17.64
N GLY A 93 -22.81 14.00 17.36
CA GLY A 93 -22.47 12.99 18.36
C GLY A 93 -21.18 13.24 19.11
N SER A 94 -20.55 14.40 18.93
CA SER A 94 -19.24 14.74 19.49
C SER A 94 -18.21 13.64 19.21
N THR A 95 -18.24 13.10 18.00
CA THR A 95 -17.35 12.02 17.54
C THR A 95 -16.86 12.33 16.14
N SER A 96 -15.95 11.50 15.63
CA SER A 96 -15.37 11.63 14.29
C SER A 96 -15.65 10.40 13.45
N LEU A 97 -15.75 10.60 12.14
CA LEU A 97 -15.73 9.53 11.15
C LEU A 97 -14.30 9.38 10.64
N VAL A 98 -13.68 8.23 10.93
CA VAL A 98 -12.32 7.93 10.48
C VAL A 98 -12.35 6.84 9.41
N LEU A 99 -11.84 7.17 8.23
CA LEU A 99 -11.61 6.25 7.11
C LEU A 99 -10.16 5.79 7.15
N LEU A 100 -9.93 4.50 7.27
CA LEU A 100 -8.62 3.85 7.17
C LEU A 100 -8.66 3.01 5.90
N ILE A 101 -7.88 3.41 4.88
CA ILE A 101 -7.90 2.75 3.57
C ILE A 101 -6.49 2.27 3.25
N ASP A 102 -6.32 0.96 3.18
CA ASP A 102 -5.08 0.34 2.75
C ASP A 102 -5.04 0.14 1.23
N GLU A 103 -3.83 0.05 0.67
CA GLU A 103 -3.56 -0.19 -0.75
C GLU A 103 -4.24 0.80 -1.72
N LEU A 104 -4.30 2.08 -1.33
CA LEU A 104 -5.05 3.13 -2.03
C LEU A 104 -4.60 3.34 -3.49
N GLN A 105 -3.40 2.90 -3.87
CA GLN A 105 -2.92 2.95 -5.26
C GLN A 105 -3.75 2.13 -6.26
N TYR A 106 -4.55 1.17 -5.77
CA TYR A 106 -5.44 0.37 -6.61
C TYR A 106 -6.76 1.08 -6.94
N VAL A 107 -7.08 2.18 -6.27
CA VAL A 107 -8.29 2.95 -6.55
C VAL A 107 -8.15 3.66 -7.90
N PRO A 108 -9.10 3.46 -8.84
CA PRO A 108 -9.08 4.16 -10.12
C PRO A 108 -9.09 5.68 -9.97
N LYS A 109 -8.41 6.37 -10.91
CA LYS A 109 -8.17 7.83 -10.83
C LYS A 109 -9.44 8.66 -10.65
N ASP A 110 -10.51 8.31 -11.37
CA ASP A 110 -11.81 8.98 -11.31
C ASP A 110 -12.50 8.80 -9.95
N GLN A 111 -12.38 7.62 -9.35
CA GLN A 111 -12.92 7.31 -8.03
C GLN A 111 -12.09 7.97 -6.92
N LEU A 112 -10.76 7.99 -7.07
CA LEU A 112 -9.86 8.71 -6.18
C LEU A 112 -10.14 10.22 -6.22
N ALA A 113 -10.41 10.77 -7.41
CA ALA A 113 -10.80 12.17 -7.60
C ALA A 113 -12.12 12.50 -6.86
N ALA A 114 -13.11 11.60 -6.90
CA ALA A 114 -14.36 11.73 -6.15
C ALA A 114 -14.14 11.69 -4.63
N LEU A 115 -13.30 10.77 -4.14
CA LEU A 115 -12.94 10.66 -2.73
C LEU A 115 -12.26 11.93 -2.21
N ILE A 116 -11.28 12.44 -2.96
CA ILE A 116 -10.57 13.68 -2.62
C ILE A 116 -11.55 14.86 -2.59
N ALA A 117 -12.48 14.95 -3.55
CA ALA A 117 -13.49 16.01 -3.58
C ALA A 117 -14.43 15.94 -2.36
N ALA A 118 -14.88 14.74 -1.97
CA ALA A 118 -15.68 14.52 -0.77
C ALA A 118 -14.96 14.94 0.51
N LEU A 119 -13.70 14.54 0.67
CA LEU A 119 -12.88 14.93 1.82
C LEU A 119 -12.63 16.44 1.86
N HIS A 120 -12.31 17.06 0.71
CA HIS A 120 -12.16 18.50 0.60
C HIS A 120 -13.43 19.25 1.03
N ARG A 121 -14.60 18.76 0.61
CA ARG A 121 -15.90 19.31 0.99
C ARG A 121 -16.13 19.24 2.50
N THR A 122 -15.83 18.11 3.13
CA THR A 122 -15.95 17.96 4.59
C THR A 122 -15.01 18.89 5.36
N ALA A 123 -13.79 19.09 4.86
CA ALA A 123 -12.82 20.03 5.43
C ALA A 123 -13.33 21.48 5.36
N GLN A 124 -13.86 21.91 4.20
CA GLN A 124 -14.45 23.24 4.02
C GLN A 124 -15.62 23.50 5.00
N ARG A 125 -16.43 22.47 5.25
CA ARG A 125 -17.56 22.51 6.19
C ARG A 125 -17.15 22.32 7.66
N ARG A 126 -15.86 22.09 7.94
CA ARG A 126 -15.32 21.79 9.28
C ARG A 126 -16.10 20.66 9.95
N LEU A 127 -16.28 19.56 9.19
CA LEU A 127 -16.87 18.33 9.67
C LEU A 127 -15.77 17.37 10.15
N PRO A 128 -16.00 16.58 11.20
CA PRO A 128 -15.00 15.69 11.79
C PRO A 128 -14.86 14.39 10.98
N VAL A 129 -14.47 14.51 9.71
CA VAL A 129 -14.20 13.39 8.80
C VAL A 129 -12.71 13.39 8.49
N ILE A 130 -12.03 12.28 8.78
CA ILE A 130 -10.59 12.11 8.60
C ILE A 130 -10.34 10.86 7.78
N MET A 131 -9.37 10.92 6.86
CA MET A 131 -8.88 9.76 6.13
C MET A 131 -7.41 9.54 6.47
N VAL A 132 -7.04 8.29 6.76
CA VAL A 132 -5.67 7.80 6.76
C VAL A 132 -5.58 6.76 5.65
N GLY A 133 -4.68 6.98 4.70
CA GLY A 133 -4.45 6.11 3.57
C GLY A 133 -3.05 5.51 3.60
N ALA A 134 -2.91 4.24 3.23
CA ALA A 134 -1.63 3.61 2.96
C ALA A 134 -1.57 3.16 1.50
N GLY A 135 -0.36 3.09 0.96
CA GLY A 135 -0.14 2.64 -0.40
C GLY A 135 1.28 2.88 -0.90
N LEU A 136 1.54 2.42 -2.12
CA LEU A 136 2.87 2.50 -2.74
C LEU A 136 3.33 3.95 -2.96
N PRO A 137 4.65 4.21 -3.06
CA PRO A 137 5.20 5.57 -3.17
C PRO A 137 4.61 6.45 -4.30
N GLN A 138 4.12 5.84 -5.38
CA GLN A 138 3.46 6.55 -6.49
C GLN A 138 2.12 7.21 -6.11
N LEU A 139 1.52 6.84 -4.98
CA LEU A 139 0.21 7.33 -4.53
C LEU A 139 0.17 8.85 -4.46
N ARG A 140 1.26 9.50 -3.99
CA ARG A 140 1.36 10.97 -3.96
C ARG A 140 1.13 11.59 -5.33
N GLY A 141 1.80 11.07 -6.36
CA GLY A 141 1.65 11.53 -7.74
C GLY A 141 0.26 11.19 -8.31
N GLN A 142 -0.29 10.03 -7.99
CA GLN A 142 -1.64 9.64 -8.40
C GLN A 142 -2.70 10.60 -7.83
N MET A 143 -2.61 10.95 -6.54
CA MET A 143 -3.53 11.88 -5.88
C MET A 143 -3.43 13.30 -6.46
N GLY A 144 -2.22 13.82 -6.68
CA GLY A 144 -2.02 15.13 -7.33
C GLY A 144 -2.57 15.18 -8.76
N ASN A 145 -2.39 14.11 -9.52
CA ASN A 145 -2.94 13.97 -10.87
C ASN A 145 -4.47 13.82 -10.91
N ALA A 146 -5.07 13.27 -9.84
CA ALA A 146 -6.52 13.13 -9.69
C ALA A 146 -7.16 14.48 -9.37
N LYS A 147 -6.60 15.24 -8.42
CA LYS A 147 -6.97 16.63 -8.12
C LYS A 147 -5.72 17.39 -7.67
N SER A 148 -5.37 18.48 -8.35
CA SER A 148 -4.14 19.26 -8.08
C SER A 148 -4.06 19.86 -6.66
N TYR A 149 -5.19 20.05 -5.98
CA TYR A 149 -5.21 20.53 -4.60
C TYR A 149 -5.00 19.41 -3.56
N ALA A 150 -4.95 18.14 -3.95
CA ALA A 150 -4.74 17.02 -3.04
C ALA A 150 -3.41 17.15 -2.28
N GLU A 151 -2.36 17.64 -2.94
CA GLU A 151 -1.03 17.85 -2.33
C GLU A 151 -1.04 18.85 -1.16
N ARG A 152 -2.07 19.70 -1.07
CA ARG A 152 -2.27 20.66 0.03
C ARG A 152 -3.30 20.19 1.05
N LEU A 153 -4.08 19.16 0.72
CA LEU A 153 -5.12 18.61 1.56
C LEU A 153 -4.62 17.47 2.45
N PHE A 154 -3.56 16.77 2.01
CA PHE A 154 -3.01 15.59 2.68
C PHE A 154 -1.52 15.75 2.96
N ASP A 155 -1.09 15.15 4.06
CA ASP A 155 0.32 14.87 4.33
C ASP A 155 0.70 13.50 3.75
N PHE A 156 1.91 13.40 3.19
CA PHE A 156 2.43 12.17 2.59
C PHE A 156 3.72 11.72 3.28
N PRO A 157 3.64 11.22 4.53
CA PRO A 157 4.80 10.66 5.22
C PRO A 157 5.26 9.40 4.48
N LEU A 158 6.57 9.32 4.19
CA LEU A 158 7.17 8.13 3.60
C LEU A 158 7.54 7.16 4.74
N ILE A 159 7.11 5.91 4.61
CA ILE A 159 7.49 4.81 5.51
C ILE A 159 8.47 3.92 4.75
N GLY A 160 9.73 3.89 5.20
CA GLY A 160 10.80 3.06 4.62
C GLY A 160 11.25 1.95 5.56
N SER A 161 12.48 1.48 5.38
CA SER A 161 13.17 0.63 6.37
C SER A 161 13.22 1.30 7.75
N LEU A 162 13.37 0.49 8.78
CA LEU A 162 13.54 0.99 10.15
C LEU A 162 14.84 1.80 10.26
N SER A 163 14.91 2.68 11.25
CA SER A 163 16.21 3.16 11.69
C SER A 163 17.01 1.97 12.24
N THR A 164 18.33 1.97 12.09
CA THR A 164 19.17 0.88 12.61
C THR A 164 18.96 0.66 14.12
N GLU A 165 18.66 1.72 14.88
CA GLU A 165 18.33 1.61 16.31
C GLU A 165 16.99 0.88 16.53
N ASP A 166 15.94 1.27 15.82
CA ASP A 166 14.64 0.59 15.90
C ASP A 166 14.72 -0.86 15.40
N ALA A 167 15.53 -1.13 14.38
CA ALA A 167 15.79 -2.46 13.84
C ALA A 167 16.47 -3.37 14.86
N ARG A 168 17.48 -2.86 15.59
CA ARG A 168 18.10 -3.57 16.72
C ARG A 168 17.08 -3.89 17.80
N ILE A 169 16.26 -2.91 18.19
CA ILE A 169 15.22 -3.10 19.20
C ILE A 169 14.21 -4.17 18.73
N ALA A 170 13.82 -4.16 17.45
CA ALA A 170 12.87 -5.10 16.89
C ALA A 170 13.32 -6.57 17.00
N ILE A 171 14.64 -6.82 17.03
CA ILE A 171 15.23 -8.16 17.17
C ILE A 171 15.58 -8.47 18.63
N ALA A 172 16.27 -7.56 19.32
CA ALA A 172 16.77 -7.81 20.66
C ALA A 172 15.67 -7.87 21.72
N LYS A 173 14.64 -7.02 21.61
CA LYS A 173 13.54 -6.95 22.58
C LYS A 173 12.72 -8.24 22.68
N PRO A 174 12.25 -8.86 21.57
CA PRO A 174 11.52 -10.13 21.68
C PRO A 174 12.42 -11.26 22.23
N ALA A 175 13.70 -11.33 21.83
CA ALA A 175 14.62 -12.32 22.38
C ALA A 175 14.80 -12.15 23.90
N ALA A 176 14.99 -10.91 24.36
CA ALA A 176 15.14 -10.61 25.79
C ALA A 176 13.87 -10.93 26.60
N ALA A 177 12.68 -10.78 26.01
CA ALA A 177 11.43 -11.15 26.66
C ALA A 177 11.33 -12.67 26.94
N GLU A 178 12.00 -13.48 26.12
CA GLU A 178 12.15 -14.94 26.29
C GLU A 178 13.42 -15.32 27.08
N GLY A 179 14.10 -14.35 27.69
CA GLY A 179 15.31 -14.57 28.49
C GLY A 179 16.58 -14.85 27.68
N VAL A 180 16.58 -14.55 26.38
CA VAL A 180 17.73 -14.75 25.48
C VAL A 180 18.38 -13.40 25.15
N SER A 181 19.69 -13.28 25.36
CA SER A 181 20.48 -12.15 24.86
C SER A 181 21.09 -12.43 23.48
N ILE A 182 21.40 -11.38 22.74
CA ILE A 182 22.07 -11.41 21.44
C ILE A 182 23.32 -10.53 21.53
N ASP A 183 24.45 -11.04 21.05
CA ASP A 183 25.70 -10.28 21.01
C ASP A 183 25.57 -9.04 20.11
N PRO A 184 26.18 -7.90 20.48
CA PRO A 184 26.16 -6.69 19.65
C PRO A 184 26.65 -6.95 18.22
N ASP A 185 27.76 -7.68 18.06
CA ASP A 185 28.32 -8.01 16.74
C ASP A 185 27.40 -8.91 15.91
N ALA A 186 26.58 -9.74 16.56
CA ALA A 186 25.56 -10.55 15.89
C ALA A 186 24.41 -9.66 15.40
N LEU A 187 23.97 -8.69 16.22
CA LEU A 187 22.97 -7.71 15.79
C LEU A 187 23.47 -6.88 14.60
N ASP A 188 24.71 -6.41 14.64
CA ASP A 188 25.34 -5.64 13.55
C ASP A 188 25.31 -6.42 12.23
N GLU A 189 25.70 -7.70 12.27
CA GLU A 189 25.65 -8.58 11.10
C GLU A 189 24.22 -8.74 10.57
N ILE A 190 23.22 -8.91 11.44
CA ILE A 190 21.80 -8.99 11.02
C ILE A 190 21.36 -7.68 10.33
N MET A 191 21.74 -6.51 10.85
CA MET A 191 21.38 -5.22 10.24
C MET A 191 21.96 -5.09 8.83
N VAL A 192 23.25 -5.41 8.67
CA VAL A 192 23.94 -5.38 7.36
C VAL A 192 23.24 -6.29 6.34
N ARG A 193 22.84 -7.50 6.77
CA ARG A 193 22.21 -8.50 5.88
C ARG A 193 20.78 -8.15 5.49
N THR A 194 20.05 -7.50 6.39
CA THR A 194 18.62 -7.20 6.22
C THR A 194 18.36 -5.82 5.65
N GLN A 195 19.38 -4.94 5.63
CA GLN A 195 19.26 -3.53 5.25
C GLN A 195 18.13 -2.83 6.01
N ASP A 196 17.99 -3.18 7.30
CA ASP A 196 16.99 -2.69 8.23
C ASP A 196 15.52 -2.86 7.75
N TYR A 197 15.28 -3.74 6.77
CA TYR A 197 13.95 -3.94 6.20
C TYR A 197 13.10 -4.84 7.11
N PRO A 198 11.92 -4.39 7.59
CA PRO A 198 11.15 -5.08 8.63
C PRO A 198 10.89 -6.56 8.38
N TYR A 199 10.48 -6.92 7.16
CA TYR A 199 10.19 -8.32 6.84
C TYR A 199 11.47 -9.16 6.77
N PHE A 200 12.59 -8.59 6.31
CA PHE A 200 13.88 -9.30 6.28
C PHE A 200 14.41 -9.50 7.70
N LEU A 201 14.30 -8.49 8.56
CA LEU A 201 14.60 -8.60 9.99
C LEU A 201 13.84 -9.77 10.62
N GLN A 202 12.53 -9.91 10.35
CA GLN A 202 11.73 -11.02 10.87
C GLN A 202 12.19 -12.39 10.37
N GLU A 203 12.40 -12.55 9.06
CA GLU A 203 12.84 -13.83 8.49
C GLU A 203 14.24 -14.22 8.98
N TRP A 204 15.19 -13.27 8.99
CA TRP A 204 16.53 -13.51 9.50
C TRP A 204 16.50 -13.79 11.01
N GLY A 205 15.79 -12.99 11.80
CA GLY A 205 15.66 -13.19 13.24
C GLY A 205 15.10 -14.57 13.59
N LYS A 206 14.09 -15.04 12.86
CA LYS A 206 13.56 -16.41 12.99
C LYS A 206 14.64 -17.47 12.73
N HIS A 207 15.33 -17.39 11.60
CA HIS A 207 16.34 -18.39 11.25
C HIS A 207 17.55 -18.39 12.19
N VAL A 208 17.96 -17.21 12.67
CA VAL A 208 19.02 -17.09 13.68
C VAL A 208 18.56 -17.70 15.00
N TRP A 209 17.32 -17.44 15.42
CA TRP A 209 16.73 -18.03 16.61
C TRP A 209 16.67 -19.56 16.53
N ASP A 210 16.24 -20.12 15.40
CA ASP A 210 16.10 -21.56 15.20
C ASP A 210 17.46 -22.29 15.17
N VAL A 211 18.53 -21.59 14.78
CA VAL A 211 19.90 -22.13 14.71
C VAL A 211 20.63 -22.03 16.05
N ALA A 212 20.38 -20.98 16.82
CA ALA A 212 21.07 -20.75 18.08
C ALA A 212 20.63 -21.77 19.15
N GLU A 213 21.56 -22.61 19.61
CA GLU A 213 21.27 -23.62 20.64
C GLU A 213 21.36 -23.05 22.07
N THR A 214 22.11 -21.96 22.26
CA THR A 214 22.39 -21.37 23.57
C THR A 214 22.36 -19.85 23.54
N SER A 215 22.10 -19.22 24.68
CA SER A 215 22.27 -17.77 24.87
C SER A 215 23.66 -17.43 25.42
N PRO A 216 24.31 -16.33 25.00
CA PRO A 216 23.86 -15.37 23.98
C PRO A 216 23.91 -15.92 22.55
N ILE A 217 23.04 -15.40 21.68
CA ILE A 217 23.12 -15.62 20.23
C ILE A 217 24.35 -14.87 19.70
N THR A 218 25.22 -15.57 18.99
CA THR A 218 26.53 -15.11 18.52
C THR A 218 26.55 -14.83 17.02
N THR A 219 27.60 -14.18 16.53
CA THR A 219 27.81 -13.98 15.08
C THR A 219 27.93 -15.32 14.34
N SER A 220 28.43 -16.39 14.96
CA SER A 220 28.48 -17.71 14.33
C SER A 220 27.09 -18.28 14.05
N ASP A 221 26.12 -18.05 14.94
CA ASP A 221 24.73 -18.47 14.74
C ASP A 221 24.12 -17.72 13.55
N VAL A 222 24.40 -16.41 13.45
CA VAL A 222 23.98 -15.59 12.30
C VAL A 222 24.56 -16.12 11.00
N VAL A 223 25.86 -16.41 10.97
CA VAL A 223 26.54 -16.96 9.77
C VAL A 223 25.97 -18.32 9.38
N ALA A 224 25.70 -19.19 10.34
CA ALA A 224 25.10 -20.50 10.10
C ALA A 224 23.67 -20.39 9.54
N ALA A 225 22.91 -19.35 9.94
CA ALA A 225 21.56 -19.10 9.46
C ALA A 225 21.48 -18.48 8.05
N ILE A 226 22.56 -17.85 7.53
CA ILE A 226 22.56 -17.08 6.27
C ILE A 226 21.92 -17.87 5.12
N HIS A 227 22.35 -19.11 4.91
CA HIS A 227 21.90 -19.91 3.77
C HIS A 227 20.40 -20.20 3.83
N GLN A 228 19.90 -20.52 5.02
CA GLN A 228 18.48 -20.84 5.21
C GLN A 228 17.61 -19.58 5.09
N ALA A 229 18.01 -18.49 5.74
CA ALA A 229 17.30 -17.21 5.66
C ALA A 229 17.22 -16.69 4.22
N LYS A 230 18.33 -16.75 3.48
CA LYS A 230 18.36 -16.32 2.08
C LYS A 230 17.50 -17.22 1.18
N ALA A 231 17.55 -18.53 1.38
CA ALA A 231 16.71 -19.47 0.61
C ALA A 231 15.21 -19.24 0.90
N ALA A 232 14.84 -18.97 2.16
CA ALA A 232 13.48 -18.66 2.55
C ALA A 232 12.99 -17.35 1.90
N LEU A 233 13.80 -16.29 1.92
CA LEU A 233 13.47 -15.03 1.23
C LEU A 233 13.32 -15.22 -0.28
N ASP A 234 14.25 -15.95 -0.91
CA ASP A 234 14.21 -16.24 -2.35
C ASP A 234 12.92 -16.97 -2.71
N ALA A 235 12.55 -18.03 -1.97
CA ALA A 235 11.36 -18.84 -2.25
C ALA A 235 10.03 -18.14 -1.90
N ASN A 236 9.94 -17.56 -0.72
CA ASN A 236 8.65 -17.12 -0.16
C ASN A 236 8.33 -15.66 -0.45
N PHE A 237 9.34 -14.84 -0.73
CA PHE A 237 9.16 -13.40 -0.90
C PHE A 237 9.48 -12.93 -2.32
N PHE A 238 10.66 -13.25 -2.83
CA PHE A 238 11.12 -12.75 -4.12
C PHE A 238 10.50 -13.51 -5.30
N LEU A 239 10.54 -14.85 -5.26
CA LEU A 239 10.01 -15.70 -6.34
C LEU A 239 8.50 -15.51 -6.53
N VAL A 240 7.73 -15.40 -5.45
CA VAL A 240 6.28 -15.13 -5.50
C VAL A 240 5.96 -13.83 -6.25
N ARG A 241 6.80 -12.80 -6.13
CA ARG A 241 6.66 -11.55 -6.90
C ARG A 241 7.08 -11.73 -8.34
N LEU A 242 8.21 -12.40 -8.56
CA LEU A 242 8.75 -12.67 -9.90
C LEU A 242 7.75 -13.48 -10.75
N ASP A 243 7.03 -14.44 -10.15
CA ASP A 243 6.12 -15.34 -10.85
C ASP A 243 4.92 -14.66 -11.50
N ARG A 244 4.56 -13.47 -11.01
CA ARG A 244 3.50 -12.62 -11.58
C ARG A 244 3.97 -11.77 -12.77
N LEU A 245 5.25 -11.89 -13.15
CA LEU A 245 5.87 -11.08 -14.20
C LEU A 245 5.99 -11.84 -15.52
N THR A 246 5.70 -11.12 -16.59
CA THR A 246 5.93 -11.52 -17.98
C THR A 246 7.44 -11.63 -18.28
N PRO A 247 7.84 -12.36 -19.33
CA PRO A 247 9.25 -12.46 -19.71
C PRO A 247 9.92 -11.12 -19.99
N SER A 248 9.22 -10.15 -20.57
CA SER A 248 9.74 -8.80 -20.83
C SER A 248 9.98 -8.02 -19.54
N GLU A 249 9.07 -8.12 -18.57
CA GLU A 249 9.21 -7.51 -17.24
C GLU A 249 10.40 -8.10 -16.48
N ARG A 250 10.56 -9.44 -16.48
CA ARG A 250 11.71 -10.11 -15.84
C ARG A 250 13.04 -9.66 -16.45
N ARG A 251 13.12 -9.55 -17.79
CA ARG A 251 14.30 -9.02 -18.49
C ARG A 251 14.61 -7.57 -18.09
N TYR A 252 13.59 -6.73 -17.91
CA TYR A 252 13.77 -5.35 -17.46
C TYR A 252 14.37 -5.28 -16.06
N LEU A 253 13.81 -6.03 -15.09
CA LEU A 253 14.36 -6.11 -13.73
C LEU A 253 15.78 -6.68 -13.73
N ARG A 254 16.06 -7.68 -14.58
CA ARG A 254 17.41 -8.25 -14.69
C ARG A 254 18.43 -7.27 -15.27
N ALA A 255 18.01 -6.42 -16.21
CA ALA A 255 18.83 -5.34 -16.75
C ALA A 255 19.14 -4.28 -15.70
N MET A 256 18.16 -3.90 -14.87
CA MET A 256 18.41 -3.05 -13.70
C MET A 256 19.42 -3.69 -12.75
N ALA A 257 19.23 -4.96 -12.41
CA ALA A 257 20.13 -5.71 -11.54
C ALA A 257 21.56 -5.84 -12.11
N HIS A 258 21.74 -5.76 -13.43
CA HIS A 258 23.06 -5.75 -14.06
C HIS A 258 23.82 -4.43 -13.83
N LEU A 259 23.10 -3.32 -13.68
CA LEU A 259 23.68 -2.00 -13.41
C LEU A 259 24.11 -1.84 -11.95
N GLY A 260 23.74 -2.77 -11.07
CA GLY A 260 24.05 -2.76 -9.64
C GLY A 260 22.96 -2.09 -8.80
N ALA A 261 23.30 -1.77 -7.55
CA ALA A 261 22.38 -1.16 -6.60
C ALA A 261 22.05 0.30 -6.94
N GLY A 262 20.86 0.74 -6.52
CA GLY A 262 20.43 2.14 -6.56
C GLY A 262 19.51 2.49 -7.75
N PRO A 263 19.03 3.73 -7.78
CA PRO A 263 18.16 4.18 -8.86
C PRO A 263 18.92 4.29 -10.18
N HIS A 264 18.32 3.77 -11.24
CA HIS A 264 18.88 3.78 -12.58
C HIS A 264 18.09 4.69 -13.52
N ARG A 265 18.82 5.45 -14.35
CA ARG A 265 18.23 6.23 -15.44
C ARG A 265 17.61 5.29 -16.47
N SER A 266 16.42 5.63 -16.96
CA SER A 266 15.72 4.86 -18.00
C SER A 266 16.57 4.62 -19.25
N GLY A 267 17.46 5.57 -19.59
CA GLY A 267 18.42 5.43 -20.70
C GLY A 267 19.48 4.35 -20.48
N ALA A 268 20.00 4.20 -19.25
CA ALA A 268 20.99 3.17 -18.94
C ALA A 268 20.38 1.77 -19.04
N ILE A 269 19.16 1.59 -18.53
CA ILE A 269 18.42 0.32 -18.65
C ILE A 269 18.17 -0.02 -20.12
N ALA A 270 17.79 0.98 -20.93
CA ALA A 270 17.56 0.82 -22.35
C ALA A 270 18.82 0.42 -23.14
N GLN A 271 19.98 0.97 -22.77
CA GLN A 271 21.27 0.59 -23.34
C GLN A 271 21.62 -0.88 -23.04
N VAL A 272 21.42 -1.33 -21.81
CA VAL A 272 21.64 -2.74 -21.43
C VAL A 272 20.76 -3.70 -22.23
N LEU A 273 19.52 -3.30 -22.49
CA LEU A 273 18.57 -4.10 -23.26
C LEU A 273 18.70 -3.93 -24.79
N ASN A 274 19.56 -3.01 -25.26
CA ASN A 274 19.67 -2.62 -26.67
C ASN A 274 18.30 -2.26 -27.30
N ARG A 275 17.50 -1.46 -26.59
CA ARG A 275 16.17 -1.00 -27.04
C ARG A 275 16.00 0.49 -26.86
N GLN A 276 15.03 1.07 -27.57
CA GLN A 276 14.68 2.48 -27.41
C GLN A 276 13.93 2.70 -26.09
N VAL A 277 14.23 3.80 -25.38
CA VAL A 277 13.60 4.14 -24.09
C VAL A 277 12.07 4.16 -24.18
N GLN A 278 11.52 4.75 -25.26
CA GLN A 278 10.09 4.85 -25.49
C GLN A 278 9.43 3.46 -25.61
N SER A 279 10.15 2.47 -26.16
CA SER A 279 9.63 1.10 -26.30
C SER A 279 9.56 0.33 -24.97
N LEU A 280 10.27 0.82 -23.94
CA LEU A 280 10.29 0.23 -22.60
C LEU A 280 9.37 0.94 -21.60
N ALA A 281 8.84 2.11 -21.96
CA ALA A 281 7.96 2.88 -21.08
C ALA A 281 6.70 2.11 -20.63
N PRO A 282 6.02 1.29 -21.49
CA PRO A 282 4.91 0.46 -21.04
C PRO A 282 5.32 -0.59 -20.01
N VAL A 283 6.45 -1.28 -20.22
CA VAL A 283 6.97 -2.31 -19.30
C VAL A 283 7.32 -1.69 -17.96
N ARG A 284 8.00 -0.54 -17.95
CA ARG A 284 8.29 0.22 -16.73
C ARG A 284 7.02 0.60 -15.99
N SER A 285 6.00 1.09 -16.71
CA SER A 285 4.73 1.49 -16.10
C SER A 285 3.97 0.30 -15.49
N GLN A 286 4.00 -0.86 -16.14
CA GLN A 286 3.42 -2.10 -15.60
C GLN A 286 4.14 -2.56 -14.33
N LEU A 287 5.48 -2.51 -14.32
CA LEU A 287 6.28 -2.86 -13.15
C LEU A 287 6.05 -1.91 -11.96
N ILE A 288 5.84 -0.61 -12.22
CA ILE A 288 5.44 0.36 -11.20
C ILE A 288 4.03 0.04 -10.69
N GLY A 289 3.09 -0.26 -11.58
CA GLY A 289 1.73 -0.68 -11.21
C GLY A 289 1.71 -1.92 -10.32
N LYS A 290 2.56 -2.91 -10.61
CA LYS A 290 2.75 -4.14 -9.81
C LYS A 290 3.58 -3.91 -8.54
N GLY A 291 4.02 -2.69 -8.27
CA GLY A 291 4.84 -2.37 -7.10
C GLY A 291 6.20 -3.04 -7.09
N MET A 292 6.76 -3.40 -8.25
CA MET A 292 8.12 -3.91 -8.37
C MET A 292 9.13 -2.76 -8.40
N LEU A 293 8.73 -1.63 -8.97
CA LEU A 293 9.57 -0.46 -9.22
C LEU A 293 8.87 0.80 -8.73
N TRP A 294 9.66 1.83 -8.43
CA TRP A 294 9.17 3.19 -8.19
C TRP A 294 10.13 4.22 -8.80
N SER A 295 9.69 5.48 -8.88
CA SER A 295 10.43 6.58 -9.52
C SER A 295 10.86 7.61 -8.46
N PRO A 296 12.08 7.54 -7.91
CA PRO A 296 12.56 8.51 -6.92
C PRO A 296 12.76 9.92 -7.49
N GLY A 297 13.07 10.00 -8.78
CA GLY A 297 13.26 11.24 -9.52
C GLY A 297 12.75 11.12 -10.95
N HIS A 298 12.68 12.24 -11.67
CA HIS A 298 12.26 12.24 -13.06
C HIS A 298 13.24 11.41 -13.92
N GLY A 299 12.74 10.33 -14.52
CA GLY A 299 13.53 9.43 -15.38
C GLY A 299 14.35 8.37 -14.64
N ASP A 300 14.37 8.40 -13.30
CA ASP A 300 15.02 7.42 -12.44
C ASP A 300 14.05 6.30 -12.06
N THR A 301 14.59 5.10 -11.84
CA THR A 301 13.81 3.91 -11.50
C THR A 301 14.59 3.06 -10.50
N ASP A 302 13.94 2.67 -9.41
CA ASP A 302 14.53 1.84 -8.37
C ASP A 302 13.57 0.70 -7.98
N PHE A 303 14.10 -0.35 -7.37
CA PHE A 303 13.28 -1.41 -6.79
C PHE A 303 12.52 -0.88 -5.57
N THR A 304 11.30 -1.35 -5.37
CA THR A 304 10.51 -1.03 -4.17
C THR A 304 10.98 -1.78 -2.92
N VAL A 305 11.71 -2.88 -3.13
CA VAL A 305 12.23 -3.75 -2.07
C VAL A 305 13.75 -3.88 -2.23
N PRO A 306 14.53 -3.76 -1.14
CA PRO A 306 15.97 -4.03 -1.17
C PRO A 306 16.30 -5.46 -1.61
N MET A 307 17.54 -5.67 -2.06
CA MET A 307 18.12 -6.96 -2.46
C MET A 307 17.44 -7.68 -3.64
N PHE A 308 16.42 -7.06 -4.26
CA PHE A 308 15.74 -7.65 -5.41
C PHE A 308 16.69 -7.77 -6.61
N ASP A 309 17.63 -6.85 -6.76
CA ASP A 309 18.72 -6.89 -7.73
C ASP A 309 19.60 -8.14 -7.54
N GLU A 310 20.07 -8.39 -6.32
CA GLU A 310 20.86 -9.59 -6.01
C GLU A 310 20.07 -10.87 -6.27
N PHE A 311 18.77 -10.88 -5.93
CA PHE A 311 17.89 -12.00 -6.24
C PHE A 311 17.79 -12.24 -7.74
N MET A 312 17.59 -11.17 -8.54
CA MET A 312 17.55 -11.27 -10.00
C MET A 312 18.83 -11.86 -10.58
N GLN A 313 20.00 -11.50 -10.04
CA GLN A 313 21.27 -12.08 -10.46
C GLN A 313 21.38 -13.58 -10.16
N ARG A 314 20.82 -14.05 -9.03
CA ARG A 314 20.80 -15.47 -8.64
C ARG A 314 19.84 -16.30 -9.48
N ILE A 315 18.61 -15.82 -9.65
CA ILE A 315 17.53 -16.59 -10.31
C ILE A 315 17.64 -16.55 -11.84
N MET A 316 18.28 -15.53 -12.41
CA MET A 316 18.58 -15.40 -13.83
C MET A 316 20.09 -15.20 -14.05
N PRO A 317 20.90 -16.27 -13.83
CA PRO A 317 22.36 -16.19 -13.92
C PRO A 317 22.85 -16.06 -15.37
N GLY A 318 24.09 -15.61 -15.53
CA GLY A 318 24.73 -15.42 -16.83
C GLY A 318 24.10 -14.31 -17.67
N ASP A 319 24.26 -14.40 -19.00
CA ASP A 319 23.84 -13.37 -19.97
C ASP A 319 22.73 -13.84 -20.94
N GLN A 320 22.19 -15.05 -20.77
CA GLN A 320 21.16 -15.60 -21.66
C GLN A 320 19.90 -14.73 -21.72
N TRP A 321 19.59 -14.02 -20.63
CA TRP A 321 18.46 -13.09 -20.53
C TRP A 321 18.56 -11.89 -21.48
N ARG A 322 19.76 -11.58 -22.02
CA ARG A 322 19.96 -10.52 -23.02
C ARG A 322 19.44 -10.91 -24.40
N SER A 323 19.29 -12.20 -24.68
CA SER A 323 18.82 -12.68 -25.99
C SER A 323 17.32 -12.47 -26.15
N THR A 324 16.93 -11.90 -27.28
CA THR A 324 15.54 -11.82 -27.74
C THR A 324 15.18 -13.13 -28.44
N ALA A 325 14.92 -14.18 -27.66
CA ALA A 325 13.95 -15.17 -28.10
C ALA A 325 12.55 -14.53 -28.04
#